data_AF-A0A7S2FIM3-F1
#
_entry.id   AF-A0A7S2FIM3-F1
#
_cell.length_a   1.000
_cell.length_b   1.000
_cell.length_c   1.000
_cell.angle_alpha   90.00
_cell.angle_beta   90.00
_cell.angle_gamma   90.00
#
_symmetry.space_group_name_H-M   'P 1'
#
loop_
_entity.id
_entity.type
_entity.pdbx_description
1 polymer ?
#
loop_
_entity_poly.entity_id
_entity_poly.type
_entity_poly.pdbx_seq_one_letter_code
_entity_poly.pdbx_strand_id
1 'polypeptide(L)'
;SKLGLAEPFRGNAATRHGSASEPLALKAYEEQLQVSVQTHVAFQTLGEDLSESWLGASPDGLLTDGLLEIKCPWNRGSPELMKPWDTPPPYYVPQIQGQMEVFDREYVHLLCYTPNHGCKVFRFERDRAYWENCYNMLASFWWQHVVPARMAKERGFDVDEYAPQESPEETRRRCEMDSYARKIVMDAEVVHKW
;
A
#
# COMPACT_ATOMS: atom_id res chain seq x y z
N SER A 1 -11.74 10.97 -5.57
CA SER A 1 -11.44 10.87 -7.02
C SER A 1 -10.24 11.76 -7.37
N LYS A 2 -9.37 11.37 -8.32
CA LYS A 2 -8.20 12.16 -8.76
C LYS A 2 -8.56 13.48 -9.46
N LEU A 3 -9.81 13.60 -9.92
CA LEU A 3 -10.41 14.80 -10.53
C LEU A 3 -11.34 15.56 -9.56
N GLY A 4 -11.51 15.09 -8.32
CA GLY A 4 -12.42 15.69 -7.35
C GLY A 4 -13.91 15.60 -7.73
N LEU A 5 -14.27 14.71 -8.65
CA LEU A 5 -15.66 14.54 -9.14
C LEU A 5 -16.49 13.57 -8.30
N ALA A 6 -15.83 12.65 -7.58
CA ALA A 6 -16.50 11.69 -6.70
C ALA A 6 -16.48 12.21 -5.26
N GLU A 7 -17.59 11.98 -4.55
CA GLU A 7 -17.74 12.27 -3.13
C GLU A 7 -16.59 11.69 -2.30
N PRO A 8 -16.08 12.42 -1.29
CA PRO A 8 -15.06 11.90 -0.38
C PRO A 8 -15.54 10.65 0.34
N PHE A 9 -14.67 9.65 0.46
CA PHE A 9 -14.96 8.47 1.25
C PHE A 9 -15.05 8.85 2.74
N ARG A 10 -16.17 8.54 3.38
CA ARG A 10 -16.46 8.92 4.79
C ARG A 10 -16.01 7.87 5.81
N GLY A 11 -15.35 6.80 5.40
CA GLY A 11 -14.98 5.68 6.28
C GLY A 11 -16.06 4.59 6.37
N ASN A 12 -15.65 3.40 6.80
CA ASN A 12 -16.54 2.27 7.11
C ASN A 12 -16.12 1.60 8.43
N ALA A 13 -16.82 0.53 8.83
CA ALA A 13 -16.51 -0.17 10.08
C ALA A 13 -15.09 -0.75 10.10
N ALA A 14 -14.61 -1.27 8.97
CA ALA A 14 -13.26 -1.83 8.86
C ALA A 14 -12.18 -0.76 9.02
N THR A 15 -12.33 0.43 8.40
CA THR A 15 -11.36 1.51 8.54
C THR A 15 -11.31 2.05 9.96
N ARG A 16 -12.47 2.21 10.62
CA ARG A 16 -12.51 2.62 12.04
C ARG A 16 -11.84 1.62 12.96
N HIS A 17 -12.02 0.32 12.72
CA HIS A 17 -11.35 -0.72 13.48
C HIS A 17 -9.83 -0.68 13.30
N GLY A 18 -9.36 -0.51 12.06
CA GLY A 18 -7.94 -0.34 11.76
C GLY A 18 -7.34 0.80 12.56
N SER A 19 -7.89 2.00 12.43
CA SER A 19 -7.39 3.20 13.14
C SER A 19 -7.43 3.06 14.67
N ALA A 20 -8.41 2.34 15.23
CA ALA A 20 -8.48 2.10 16.66
C ALA A 20 -7.49 1.04 17.16
N SER A 21 -7.10 0.09 16.30
CA SER A 21 -6.24 -1.05 16.65
C SER A 21 -4.76 -0.79 16.38
N GLU A 22 -4.46 0.10 15.44
CA GLU A 22 -3.10 0.44 15.02
C GLU A 22 -2.18 0.89 16.18
N PRO A 23 -2.61 1.74 17.14
CA PRO A 23 -1.76 2.09 18.28
C PRO A 23 -1.41 0.90 19.17
N LEU A 24 -2.32 -0.06 19.31
CA LEU A 24 -2.08 -1.29 20.08
C LEU A 24 -1.10 -2.21 19.34
N ALA A 25 -1.27 -2.33 18.02
CA ALA A 25 -0.39 -3.11 17.15
C ALA A 25 1.04 -2.56 17.18
N LEU A 26 1.20 -1.24 17.06
CA LEU A 26 2.48 -0.55 17.14
C LEU A 26 3.19 -0.82 18.46
N LYS A 27 2.49 -0.61 19.59
CA LYS A 27 3.05 -0.84 20.92
C LYS A 27 3.53 -2.29 21.08
N ALA A 28 2.70 -3.25 20.65
CA ALA A 28 3.07 -4.66 20.71
C ALA A 28 4.31 -4.97 19.84
N TYR A 29 4.40 -4.35 18.66
CA TYR A 29 5.55 -4.50 17.77
C TYR A 29 6.85 -3.96 18.38
N GLU A 30 6.83 -2.74 18.93
CA GLU A 30 7.99 -2.13 19.60
C GLU A 30 8.46 -2.94 20.81
N GLU A 31 7.52 -3.39 21.64
CA GLU A 31 7.82 -4.20 22.84
C GLU A 31 8.40 -5.58 22.48
N GLN A 32 7.90 -6.25 21.45
CA GLN A 32 8.33 -7.63 21.17
C GLN A 32 9.65 -7.69 20.39
N LEU A 33 9.86 -6.75 19.47
CA LEU A 33 11.09 -6.69 18.69
C LEU A 33 12.17 -5.81 19.34
N GLN A 34 11.86 -5.12 20.45
CA GLN A 34 12.77 -4.19 21.14
C GLN A 34 13.32 -3.12 20.18
N VAL A 35 12.44 -2.60 19.32
CA VAL A 35 12.73 -1.56 18.33
C VAL A 35 11.94 -0.30 18.62
N SER A 36 12.43 0.84 18.16
CA SER A 36 11.69 2.10 18.16
C SER A 36 11.22 2.42 16.75
N VAL A 37 9.98 2.89 16.63
CA VAL A 37 9.36 3.25 15.36
C VAL A 37 9.03 4.74 15.36
N GLN A 38 9.42 5.44 14.30
CA GLN A 38 8.97 6.83 14.09
C GLN A 38 7.63 6.81 13.36
N THR A 39 6.56 7.29 13.99
CA THR A 39 5.19 7.21 13.45
C THR A 39 4.62 8.55 12.96
N HIS A 40 5.30 9.66 13.23
CA HIS A 40 4.96 10.97 12.68
C HIS A 40 5.53 11.18 11.27
N VAL A 41 5.37 10.16 10.41
CA VAL A 41 5.86 10.18 9.03
C VAL A 41 4.82 10.93 8.20
N ALA A 42 5.18 12.12 7.71
CA ALA A 42 4.32 12.83 6.78
C ALA A 42 4.28 12.10 5.43
N PHE A 43 3.17 12.26 4.70
CA PHE A 43 3.09 11.82 3.30
C PHE A 43 4.25 12.40 2.50
N GLN A 44 4.97 11.53 1.79
CA GLN A 44 6.10 11.91 0.95
C GLN A 44 5.79 11.59 -0.52
N THR A 45 6.30 12.41 -1.43
CA THR A 45 6.31 12.15 -2.88
C THR A 45 7.65 11.59 -3.32
N LEU A 46 7.66 10.84 -4.43
CA LEU A 46 8.88 10.24 -4.97
C LEU A 46 9.94 11.30 -5.31
N GLY A 47 9.51 12.44 -5.85
CA GLY A 47 10.37 13.59 -6.11
C GLY A 47 9.69 14.91 -5.75
N GLU A 48 10.47 15.98 -5.72
CA GLU A 48 10.01 17.35 -5.48
C GLU A 48 9.51 18.03 -6.77
N ASP A 49 10.01 17.60 -7.92
CA ASP A 49 9.62 18.14 -9.23
C ASP A 49 8.24 17.65 -9.68
N LEU A 50 7.51 18.49 -10.41
CA LEU A 50 6.16 18.17 -10.91
C LEU A 50 6.09 16.91 -11.78
N SER A 51 7.19 16.51 -12.41
CA SER A 51 7.30 15.28 -13.20
C SER A 51 7.30 14.01 -12.34
N GLU A 52 7.57 14.13 -11.05
CA GLU A 52 7.72 13.00 -10.11
C GLU A 52 6.83 13.13 -8.86
N SER A 53 6.31 14.32 -8.57
CA SER A 53 5.44 14.60 -7.42
C SER A 53 4.03 14.01 -7.52
N TRP A 54 3.73 13.28 -8.60
CA TRP A 54 2.44 12.63 -8.81
C TRP A 54 2.30 11.29 -8.08
N LEU A 55 3.42 10.72 -7.66
CA LEU A 55 3.48 9.48 -6.89
C LEU A 55 3.95 9.77 -5.47
N GLY A 56 3.25 9.20 -4.49
CA GLY A 56 3.63 9.36 -3.09
C GLY A 56 3.02 8.29 -2.21
N ALA A 57 3.54 8.22 -0.98
CA ALA A 57 3.24 7.17 -0.02
C ALA A 57 3.24 7.71 1.41
N SER A 58 2.64 6.94 2.30
CA SER A 58 2.65 7.15 3.74
C SER A 58 2.75 5.76 4.39
N PRO A 59 3.93 5.32 4.83
CA PRO A 59 4.05 4.12 5.66
C PRO A 59 3.51 4.43 7.06
N ASP A 60 3.11 3.38 7.79
CA ASP A 60 2.63 3.51 9.17
C ASP A 60 3.79 3.83 10.14
N GLY A 61 5.03 3.51 9.77
CA GLY A 61 6.21 3.96 10.51
C GLY A 61 7.54 3.80 9.77
N LEU A 62 8.55 4.53 10.24
CA LEU A 62 9.95 4.36 9.84
C LEU A 62 10.71 3.59 10.90
N LEU A 63 11.43 2.57 10.45
CA LEU A 63 12.48 1.88 11.20
C LEU A 63 13.83 2.54 10.90
N THR A 64 14.89 2.11 11.59
CA THR A 64 16.25 2.58 11.30
C THR A 64 16.63 2.38 9.83
N ASP A 65 16.43 1.15 9.31
CA ASP A 65 16.89 0.76 7.96
C ASP A 65 15.73 0.33 7.04
N GLY A 66 14.49 0.49 7.46
CA GLY A 66 13.32 0.00 6.72
C GLY A 66 12.01 0.69 7.09
N LEU A 67 10.91 0.10 6.65
CA LEU A 67 9.56 0.61 6.87
C LEU A 67 8.74 -0.33 7.76
N LEU A 68 7.68 0.21 8.36
CA LEU A 68 6.62 -0.54 9.03
C LEU A 68 5.29 -0.25 8.34
N GLU A 69 4.55 -1.32 8.03
CA GLU A 69 3.17 -1.28 7.56
C GLU A 69 2.31 -2.18 8.46
N ILE A 70 1.26 -1.63 9.06
CA ILE A 70 0.40 -2.28 10.05
C ILE A 70 -0.95 -2.60 9.42
N LYS A 71 -1.42 -3.83 9.65
CA LYS A 71 -2.74 -4.29 9.24
C LYS A 71 -3.48 -4.96 10.39
N CYS A 72 -4.71 -4.50 10.61
CA CYS A 72 -5.65 -5.05 11.59
C CYS A 72 -6.91 -5.55 10.85
N PRO A 73 -6.97 -6.85 10.47
CA PRO A 73 -8.05 -7.36 9.62
C PRO A 73 -9.40 -7.41 10.35
N TRP A 74 -10.47 -6.97 9.68
CA TRP A 74 -11.83 -6.83 10.24
C TRP A 74 -12.75 -8.06 10.06
N ASN A 75 -12.41 -8.99 9.16
CA ASN A 75 -13.22 -10.18 8.81
C ASN A 75 -14.74 -9.97 8.81
N ARG A 76 -15.22 -9.12 7.89
CA ARG A 76 -16.66 -8.92 7.64
C ARG A 76 -17.50 -8.60 8.89
N GLY A 77 -16.91 -8.00 9.93
CA GLY A 77 -17.62 -7.66 11.18
C GLY A 77 -17.17 -8.45 12.40
N SER A 78 -16.28 -9.42 12.24
CA SER A 78 -15.80 -10.29 13.32
C SER A 78 -14.27 -10.29 13.43
N PRO A 79 -13.64 -9.15 13.74
CA PRO A 79 -12.19 -9.07 13.97
C PRO A 79 -11.71 -9.96 15.12
N GLU A 80 -12.56 -10.21 16.11
CA GLU A 80 -12.29 -11.04 17.29
C GLU A 80 -12.01 -12.50 16.95
N LEU A 81 -12.48 -12.96 15.78
CA LEU A 81 -12.27 -14.31 15.27
C LEU A 81 -11.00 -14.43 14.42
N MET A 82 -10.34 -13.30 14.09
CA MET A 82 -9.18 -13.33 13.21
C MET A 82 -7.92 -13.77 13.88
N LYS A 83 -7.24 -14.69 13.20
CA LYS A 83 -5.87 -15.03 13.47
C LYS A 83 -4.95 -14.23 12.54
N PRO A 84 -3.70 -13.97 12.94
CA PRO A 84 -2.70 -13.44 12.03
C PRO A 84 -2.61 -14.34 10.80
N TRP A 85 -2.31 -13.74 9.65
CA TRP A 85 -2.24 -14.51 8.40
C TRP A 85 -1.17 -15.59 8.47
N ASP A 86 -1.42 -16.76 7.89
CA ASP A 86 -0.33 -17.69 7.61
C ASP A 86 0.54 -17.14 6.48
N THR A 87 -0.10 -16.59 5.46
CA THR A 87 0.50 -15.99 4.27
C THR A 87 -0.19 -14.65 3.99
N PRO A 88 0.55 -13.54 3.81
CA PRO A 88 -0.03 -12.23 3.56
C PRO A 88 -0.87 -12.19 2.27
N PRO A 89 -1.96 -11.41 2.23
CA PRO A 89 -2.71 -11.21 0.99
C PRO A 89 -1.85 -10.50 -0.09
N PRO A 90 -1.74 -11.05 -1.32
CA PRO A 90 -0.86 -10.50 -2.36
C PRO A 90 -1.16 -9.07 -2.79
N TYR A 91 -2.40 -8.60 -2.60
CA TYR A 91 -2.79 -7.24 -2.97
C TYR A 91 -2.11 -6.15 -2.11
N TYR A 92 -1.40 -6.50 -1.03
CA TYR A 92 -0.56 -5.55 -0.29
C TYR A 92 0.81 -5.32 -0.94
N VAL A 93 1.28 -6.23 -1.82
CA VAL A 93 2.62 -6.14 -2.44
C VAL A 93 2.81 -4.84 -3.24
N PRO A 94 1.88 -4.40 -4.12
CA PRO A 94 2.02 -3.12 -4.81
C PRO A 94 2.17 -1.93 -3.84
N GLN A 95 1.44 -1.95 -2.73
CA GLN A 95 1.46 -0.87 -1.74
C GLN A 95 2.83 -0.77 -1.09
N ILE A 96 3.34 -1.88 -0.55
CA ILE A 96 4.60 -1.87 0.19
C ILE A 96 5.82 -1.65 -0.71
N GLN A 97 5.80 -2.16 -1.95
CA GLN A 97 6.86 -1.90 -2.92
C GLN A 97 6.90 -0.41 -3.29
N GLY A 98 5.74 0.23 -3.46
CA GLY A 98 5.69 1.67 -3.71
C GLY A 98 6.09 2.53 -2.51
N GLN A 99 5.79 2.11 -1.29
CA GLN A 99 6.30 2.76 -0.08
C GLN A 99 7.83 2.68 -0.01
N MET A 100 8.41 1.51 -0.26
CA MET A 100 9.86 1.31 -0.30
C MET A 100 10.55 2.14 -1.38
N GLU A 101 9.90 2.33 -2.53
CA GLU A 101 10.40 3.23 -3.56
C GLU A 101 10.42 4.69 -3.09
N VAL A 102 9.27 5.21 -2.64
CA VAL A 102 9.11 6.63 -2.28
C VAL A 102 10.02 7.04 -1.12
N PHE A 103 10.22 6.14 -0.16
CA PHE A 103 11.04 6.40 1.02
C PHE A 103 12.49 5.96 0.87
N ASP A 104 12.86 5.38 -0.27
CA ASP A 104 14.17 4.78 -0.54
C ASP A 104 14.62 3.86 0.61
N ARG A 105 13.87 2.76 0.79
CA ARG A 105 14.16 1.73 1.78
C ARG A 105 14.22 0.37 1.11
N GLU A 106 15.13 -0.48 1.58
CA GLU A 106 15.34 -1.79 0.95
C GLU A 106 14.40 -2.87 1.49
N TYR A 107 13.72 -2.63 2.62
CA TYR A 107 12.73 -3.56 3.15
C TYR A 107 11.57 -2.88 3.89
N VAL A 108 10.49 -3.64 4.05
CA VAL A 108 9.37 -3.33 4.94
C VAL A 108 9.09 -4.51 5.87
N HIS A 109 8.66 -4.21 7.09
CA HIS A 109 7.96 -5.14 7.96
C HIS A 109 6.44 -4.93 7.80
N LEU A 110 5.75 -5.94 7.26
CA LEU A 110 4.29 -6.00 7.22
C LEU A 110 3.81 -6.73 8.47
N LEU A 111 3.19 -5.99 9.39
CA LEU A 111 2.61 -6.49 10.63
C LEU A 111 1.13 -6.83 10.44
N CYS A 112 0.75 -8.06 10.72
CA CYS A 112 -0.64 -8.46 10.87
C CYS A 112 -0.97 -8.61 12.35
N TYR A 113 -1.72 -7.67 12.91
CA TYR A 113 -2.13 -7.67 14.31
C TYR A 113 -3.60 -8.03 14.47
N THR A 114 -3.87 -8.93 15.41
CA THR A 114 -5.22 -9.33 15.80
C THR A 114 -5.39 -9.25 17.31
N PRO A 115 -6.42 -8.57 17.83
CA PRO A 115 -6.54 -8.32 19.27
C PRO A 115 -6.55 -9.58 20.16
N ASN A 116 -7.13 -10.68 19.67
CA ASN A 116 -7.34 -11.90 20.47
C ASN A 116 -6.33 -13.02 20.18
N HIS A 117 -5.58 -12.91 19.08
CA HIS A 117 -4.79 -14.00 18.53
C HIS A 117 -3.34 -13.60 18.24
N GLY A 118 -2.92 -12.44 18.77
CA GLY A 118 -1.55 -11.98 18.68
C GLY A 118 -1.22 -11.39 17.31
N CYS A 119 0.01 -11.60 16.86
CA CYS A 119 0.45 -11.00 15.61
C CYS A 119 1.47 -11.86 14.84
N LYS A 120 1.68 -11.47 13.59
CA LYS A 120 2.78 -11.98 12.77
C LYS A 120 3.41 -10.88 11.94
N VAL A 121 4.74 -10.88 11.88
CA VAL A 121 5.54 -9.91 11.14
C VAL A 121 6.20 -10.60 9.96
N PHE A 122 6.01 -10.04 8.78
CA PHE A 122 6.59 -10.50 7.53
C PHE A 122 7.55 -9.45 6.99
N ARG A 123 8.77 -9.85 6.65
CA ARG A 123 9.74 -8.99 5.99
C ARG A 123 9.67 -9.21 4.48
N PHE A 124 9.52 -8.11 3.77
CA PHE A 124 9.58 -8.06 2.31
C PHE A 124 10.76 -7.20 1.89
N GLU A 125 11.57 -7.73 0.98
CA GLU A 125 12.64 -6.98 0.33
C GLU A 125 12.09 -6.18 -0.86
N ARG A 126 12.76 -5.08 -1.20
CA ARG A 126 12.45 -4.26 -2.37
C ARG A 126 12.76 -5.04 -3.64
N ASP A 127 11.74 -5.25 -4.46
CA ASP A 127 11.84 -5.88 -5.77
C ASP A 127 11.72 -4.82 -6.86
N ARG A 128 12.87 -4.42 -7.42
CA ARG A 128 12.95 -3.37 -8.44
C ARG A 128 12.27 -3.76 -9.75
N ALA A 129 12.28 -5.04 -10.12
CA ALA A 129 11.68 -5.51 -11.36
C ALA A 129 10.14 -5.55 -11.25
N TYR A 130 9.62 -5.97 -10.09
CA TYR A 130 8.21 -5.85 -9.78
C TYR A 130 7.77 -4.39 -9.76
N TRP A 131 8.54 -3.53 -9.07
CA TRP A 131 8.22 -2.12 -8.95
C TRP A 131 8.26 -1.40 -10.30
N GLU A 132 9.23 -1.67 -11.17
CA GLU A 132 9.30 -1.08 -12.51
C GLU A 132 7.99 -1.34 -13.30
N ASN A 133 7.41 -2.53 -13.17
CA ASN A 133 6.12 -2.84 -13.79
C ASN A 133 4.96 -2.04 -13.17
N CYS A 134 4.90 -1.96 -11.83
CA CYS A 134 3.92 -1.10 -11.14
C CYS A 134 4.05 0.36 -11.57
N TYR A 135 5.27 0.90 -11.56
CA TYR A 135 5.56 2.28 -11.94
C TYR A 135 5.09 2.57 -13.36
N ASN A 136 5.41 1.70 -14.32
CA ASN A 136 4.98 1.87 -15.71
C ASN A 136 3.45 1.90 -15.85
N MET A 137 2.73 1.05 -15.13
CA MET A 137 1.25 1.06 -15.14
C MET A 137 0.71 2.35 -14.50
N LEU A 138 1.26 2.77 -13.36
CA LEU A 138 0.87 3.98 -12.66
C LEU A 138 1.16 5.25 -13.48
N ALA A 139 2.32 5.30 -14.13
CA ALA A 139 2.73 6.40 -15.00
C ALA A 139 1.85 6.48 -16.24
N SER A 140 1.56 5.35 -16.90
CA SER A 140 0.61 5.29 -18.02
C SER A 140 -0.76 5.83 -17.59
N PHE A 141 -1.29 5.34 -16.47
CA PHE A 141 -2.56 5.83 -15.92
C PHE A 141 -2.54 7.33 -15.66
N TRP A 142 -1.47 7.85 -15.04
CA TRP A 142 -1.37 9.26 -14.70
C TRP A 142 -1.27 10.16 -15.93
N TRP A 143 -0.33 9.89 -16.83
CA TRP A 143 -0.01 10.77 -17.96
C TRP A 143 -0.99 10.65 -19.12
N GLN A 144 -1.59 9.48 -19.34
CA GLN A 144 -2.52 9.27 -20.46
C GLN A 144 -3.98 9.55 -20.08
N HIS A 145 -4.34 9.44 -18.80
CA HIS A 145 -5.72 9.59 -18.36
C HIS A 145 -5.91 10.76 -17.38
N VAL A 146 -5.16 10.79 -16.27
CA VAL A 146 -5.42 11.78 -15.21
C VAL A 146 -5.05 13.19 -15.64
N VAL A 147 -3.85 13.40 -16.20
CA VAL A 147 -3.38 14.73 -16.60
C VAL A 147 -4.24 15.32 -17.74
N PRO A 148 -4.52 14.60 -18.84
CA PRO A 148 -5.40 15.10 -19.88
C PRO A 148 -6.83 15.38 -19.39
N ALA A 149 -7.40 14.51 -18.55
CA ALA A 149 -8.73 14.73 -17.97
C ALA A 149 -8.77 15.98 -17.07
N ARG A 150 -7.69 16.28 -16.32
CA ARG A 150 -7.59 17.53 -15.54
C ARG A 150 -7.60 18.75 -16.45
N MET A 151 -6.81 18.72 -17.53
CA MET A 151 -6.76 19.81 -18.50
C MET A 151 -8.10 20.00 -19.23
N ALA A 152 -8.79 18.91 -19.57
CA ALA A 152 -10.13 18.94 -20.14
C ALA A 152 -11.13 19.60 -19.19
N LYS A 153 -11.13 19.18 -17.92
CA LYS A 153 -11.98 19.75 -16.87
C LYS A 153 -11.75 21.25 -16.70
N GLU A 154 -10.51 21.69 -16.63
CA GLU A 154 -10.15 23.12 -16.49
C GLU A 154 -10.65 23.97 -17.67
N ARG A 155 -10.74 23.37 -18.86
CA ARG A 155 -11.24 24.00 -20.09
C ARG A 155 -12.74 23.82 -20.30
N GLY A 156 -13.44 23.12 -19.40
CA GLY A 156 -14.87 22.84 -19.52
C GLY A 156 -15.22 21.78 -20.58
N PHE A 157 -14.27 20.94 -20.98
CA PHE A 157 -14.50 19.82 -21.88
C PHE A 157 -14.93 18.56 -21.14
N ASP A 158 -15.49 17.61 -21.89
CA ASP A 158 -15.86 16.29 -21.39
C ASP A 158 -14.60 15.53 -20.93
N VAL A 159 -14.65 15.02 -19.70
CA VAL A 159 -13.54 14.27 -19.08
C VAL A 159 -13.62 12.78 -19.36
N ASP A 160 -14.80 12.27 -19.74
CA ASP A 160 -15.04 10.84 -19.94
C ASP A 160 -14.31 10.31 -21.17
N GLU A 161 -13.94 11.18 -22.12
CA GLU A 161 -13.06 10.86 -23.26
C GLU A 161 -11.70 10.30 -22.83
N TYR A 162 -11.23 10.68 -21.64
CA TYR A 162 -9.95 10.26 -21.08
C TYR A 162 -10.09 9.13 -20.04
N ALA A 163 -11.29 8.58 -19.86
CA ALA A 163 -11.49 7.47 -18.96
C ALA A 163 -10.68 6.25 -19.44
N PRO A 164 -9.92 5.57 -18.55
CA PRO A 164 -9.17 4.39 -18.95
C PRO A 164 -10.11 3.30 -19.43
N GLN A 165 -9.79 2.71 -20.57
CA GLN A 165 -10.46 1.55 -21.13
C GLN A 165 -9.53 0.35 -20.97
N GLU A 166 -10.00 -0.71 -20.34
CA GLU A 166 -9.16 -1.88 -20.13
C GLU A 166 -9.04 -2.70 -21.42
N SER A 167 -7.83 -2.73 -21.98
CA SER A 167 -7.49 -3.58 -23.11
C SER A 167 -7.16 -5.02 -22.68
N PRO A 168 -7.29 -6.01 -23.58
CA PRO A 168 -6.86 -7.38 -23.29
C PRO A 168 -5.39 -7.50 -22.88
N GLU A 169 -4.54 -6.58 -23.31
CA GLU A 169 -3.12 -6.55 -22.94
C GLU A 169 -2.93 -6.09 -21.49
N GLU A 170 -3.64 -5.04 -21.06
CA GLU A 170 -3.62 -4.57 -19.68
C GLU A 170 -4.20 -5.60 -18.72
N THR A 171 -5.26 -6.31 -19.13
CA THR A 171 -5.79 -7.45 -18.36
C THR A 171 -4.74 -8.52 -18.15
N ARG A 172 -4.03 -8.93 -19.22
CA ARG A 172 -2.95 -9.92 -19.13
C ARG A 172 -1.83 -9.44 -18.21
N ARG A 173 -1.38 -8.19 -18.38
CA ARG A 173 -0.32 -7.60 -17.55
C ARG A 173 -0.71 -7.57 -16.07
N ARG A 174 -1.95 -7.23 -15.75
CA ARG A 174 -2.46 -7.29 -14.36
C ARG A 174 -2.44 -8.72 -13.82
N CYS A 175 -2.88 -9.72 -14.59
CA CYS A 175 -2.83 -11.13 -14.18
C CYS A 175 -1.38 -11.61 -13.93
N GLU A 176 -0.43 -11.16 -14.74
CA GLU A 176 1.00 -11.43 -14.55
C GLU A 176 1.52 -10.79 -13.26
N MET A 177 1.14 -9.53 -13.00
CA MET A 177 1.49 -8.82 -11.77
C MET A 177 0.90 -9.47 -10.51
N ASP A 178 -0.35 -9.96 -10.58
CA ASP A 178 -0.96 -10.71 -9.48
C ASP A 178 -0.21 -12.03 -9.22
N SER A 179 0.27 -12.68 -10.28
CA SER A 179 1.06 -13.90 -10.18
C SER A 179 2.45 -13.64 -9.61
N TYR A 180 3.07 -12.51 -9.97
CA TYR A 180 4.36 -12.08 -9.42
C TYR A 180 4.22 -11.71 -7.93
N ALA A 181 3.21 -10.91 -7.57
CA ALA A 181 2.93 -10.56 -6.17
C ALA A 181 2.79 -11.80 -5.28
N ARG A 182 2.15 -12.87 -5.78
CA ARG A 182 2.06 -14.15 -5.06
C ARG A 182 3.43 -14.79 -4.82
N LYS A 183 4.35 -14.73 -5.78
CA LYS A 183 5.73 -15.25 -5.60
C LYS A 183 6.47 -14.47 -4.51
N ILE A 184 6.43 -13.14 -4.58
CA ILE A 184 7.02 -12.26 -3.56
C ILE A 184 6.48 -12.58 -2.15
N VAL A 185 5.17 -12.83 -2.04
CA VAL A 185 4.54 -13.25 -0.79
C VAL A 185 5.07 -14.60 -0.27
N MET A 186 5.35 -15.55 -1.16
CA MET A 186 5.90 -16.86 -0.77
C MET A 186 7.37 -16.78 -0.33
N ASP A 187 8.11 -15.81 -0.86
CA ASP A 187 9.52 -15.57 -0.53
C ASP A 187 9.70 -14.69 0.72
N ALA A 188 8.62 -14.10 1.24
CA ALA A 188 8.66 -13.23 2.41
C ALA A 188 9.08 -13.98 3.68
N GLU A 189 10.02 -13.40 4.43
CA GLU A 189 10.53 -13.98 5.67
C GLU A 189 9.56 -13.72 6.83
N VAL A 190 9.28 -14.74 7.64
CA VAL A 190 8.57 -14.56 8.92
C VAL A 190 9.57 -14.16 10.00
N VAL A 191 9.63 -12.86 10.30
CA VAL A 191 10.57 -12.31 11.29
C VAL A 191 10.14 -12.67 12.72
N HIS A 192 8.84 -12.56 12.99
CA HIS A 192 8.32 -12.81 14.34
C HIS A 192 6.86 -13.26 14.31
N LYS A 193 6.47 -14.01 15.35
CA LYS A 193 5.10 -14.46 15.59
C LYS A 193 4.89 -14.67 17.08
N TRP A 194 3.74 -14.26 17.60
CA TRP A 194 3.32 -14.53 18.97
C TRP A 194 1.80 -14.52 19.08
#